data_AF-A0A963GDR9-F1
#
_entry.id   AF-A0A963GDR9-F1
#
_cell.length_a   1.000
_cell.length_b   1.000
_cell.length_c   1.000
_cell.angle_alpha   90.00
_cell.angle_beta   90.00
_cell.angle_gamma   90.00
#
_symmetry.space_group_name_H-M   'P 1'
#
loop_
_entity.id
_entity.type
_entity.pdbx_description
1 polymer ?
#
loop_
_entity_poly.entity_id
_entity_poly.type
_entity_poly.pdbx_seq_one_letter_code
_entity_poly.pdbx_strand_id
1 'polypeptide(L)'
;MCATRGHGPEHDVLPTDDACESDRRGRRAAARDAVTAVRGEHEIQQRLLRSLAAVLAEGSDTAEMLRALVRYSGRHFAGEEAAMRDHRYPEEAAHLAEHRTLRAQLESLRVIDPSTEAFVAAFARLAATLRAHVAGADARLLTFLERAGAARCGDLPSGPLSG
;
A
#
# COMPACT_ATOMS: atom_id res chain seq x y z
N MET A 1 7.40 -66.57 -10.37
CA MET A 1 6.47 -65.93 -9.42
C MET A 1 6.88 -64.47 -9.29
N CYS A 2 6.10 -63.56 -9.89
CA CYS A 2 6.26 -62.12 -9.71
C CYS A 2 5.64 -61.71 -8.37
N ALA A 3 6.38 -60.98 -7.54
CA ALA A 3 5.83 -60.19 -6.45
C ALA A 3 6.29 -58.74 -6.64
N THR A 4 5.35 -57.90 -7.04
CA THR A 4 5.48 -56.45 -7.14
C THR A 4 4.84 -55.77 -5.93
N ARG A 5 5.52 -54.71 -5.48
CA ARG A 5 5.05 -53.45 -4.87
C ARG A 5 4.69 -53.38 -3.38
N GLY A 6 5.18 -52.28 -2.80
CA GLY A 6 4.70 -51.63 -1.58
C GLY A 6 5.39 -50.28 -1.37
N HIS A 7 5.31 -49.36 -2.35
CA HIS A 7 5.60 -47.94 -2.14
C HIS A 7 4.35 -47.35 -1.45
N GLY A 8 4.49 -46.88 -0.21
CA GLY A 8 3.41 -46.23 0.54
C GLY A 8 3.11 -44.83 -0.02
N PRO A 9 1.86 -44.35 0.06
CA PRO A 9 1.54 -43.00 -0.36
C PRO A 9 2.05 -42.00 0.68
N GLU A 10 2.79 -41.00 0.21
CA GLU A 10 3.05 -39.78 0.97
C GLU A 10 1.71 -39.11 1.27
N HIS A 11 1.38 -38.99 2.55
CA HIS A 11 0.18 -38.30 3.00
C HIS A 11 0.37 -36.80 2.75
N ASP A 12 -0.22 -36.28 1.68
CA ASP A 12 -0.63 -34.87 1.60
C ASP A 12 -1.69 -34.65 2.69
N VAL A 13 -1.23 -34.25 3.88
CA VAL A 13 -2.11 -33.79 4.96
C VAL A 13 -2.68 -32.45 4.49
N LEU A 14 -3.86 -32.50 3.88
CA LEU A 14 -4.64 -31.29 3.61
C LEU A 14 -4.81 -30.53 4.94
N PRO A 15 -4.62 -29.20 4.95
CA PRO A 15 -4.79 -28.41 6.17
C PRO A 15 -6.17 -28.67 6.76
N THR A 16 -6.22 -28.96 8.06
CA THR A 16 -7.49 -29.13 8.78
C THR A 16 -8.31 -27.84 8.72
N ASP A 17 -9.64 -27.97 8.81
CA ASP A 17 -10.56 -26.82 8.78
C ASP A 17 -10.18 -25.74 9.82
N ASP A 18 -9.69 -26.14 10.99
CA ASP A 18 -9.21 -25.25 12.06
C ASP A 18 -7.98 -24.42 11.66
N ALA A 19 -7.01 -25.01 10.95
CA ALA A 19 -5.82 -24.30 10.49
C ALA A 19 -6.19 -23.27 9.41
N CYS A 20 -7.12 -23.63 8.52
CA CYS A 20 -7.65 -22.73 7.51
C CYS A 20 -8.42 -21.57 8.13
N GLU A 21 -9.19 -21.81 9.20
CA GLU A 21 -9.94 -20.76 9.89
C GLU A 21 -9.03 -19.80 10.67
N SER A 22 -8.01 -20.31 11.36
CA SER A 22 -7.01 -19.49 12.05
C SER A 22 -6.26 -18.56 11.09
N ASP A 23 -5.81 -19.10 9.97
CA ASP A 23 -5.14 -18.36 8.89
C ASP A 23 -6.06 -17.28 8.27
N ARG A 24 -7.35 -17.59 8.04
CA ARG A 24 -8.34 -16.60 7.59
C ARG A 24 -8.57 -15.49 8.62
N ARG A 25 -8.60 -15.80 9.91
CA ARG A 25 -8.75 -14.82 10.99
C ARG A 25 -7.53 -13.89 11.06
N GLY A 26 -6.33 -14.45 10.92
CA GLY A 26 -5.08 -13.69 10.87
C GLY A 26 -5.06 -12.69 9.72
N ARG A 27 -5.41 -13.13 8.50
CA ARG A 27 -5.50 -12.22 7.34
C ARG A 27 -6.50 -11.09 7.52
N ARG A 28 -7.64 -11.32 8.18
CA ARG A 28 -8.64 -10.27 8.44
C ARG A 28 -8.13 -9.23 9.44
N ALA A 29 -7.42 -9.66 10.48
CA ALA A 29 -6.80 -8.74 11.43
C ALA A 29 -5.75 -7.88 10.74
N ALA A 30 -4.85 -8.49 9.97
CA ALA A 30 -3.84 -7.78 9.20
C ALA A 30 -4.44 -6.74 8.24
N ALA A 31 -5.54 -7.07 7.54
CA ALA A 31 -6.23 -6.13 6.66
C ALA A 31 -6.79 -4.90 7.42
N ARG A 32 -7.34 -5.10 8.63
CA ARG A 32 -7.83 -4.00 9.47
C ARG A 32 -6.70 -3.11 9.96
N ASP A 33 -5.60 -3.73 10.41
CA ASP A 33 -4.42 -3.01 10.86
C ASP A 33 -3.82 -2.17 9.72
N ALA A 34 -3.77 -2.72 8.50
CA ALA A 34 -3.36 -2.00 7.30
C ALA A 34 -4.27 -0.79 7.02
N VAL A 35 -5.60 -0.94 7.10
CA VAL A 35 -6.55 0.18 6.94
C VAL A 35 -6.28 1.29 7.97
N THR A 36 -6.09 0.93 9.24
CA THR A 36 -5.79 1.90 10.29
C THR A 36 -4.46 2.61 10.05
N ALA A 37 -3.41 1.86 9.68
CA ALA A 37 -2.09 2.41 9.39
C ALA A 37 -2.13 3.40 8.21
N VAL A 38 -2.71 3.00 7.08
CA VAL A 38 -2.81 3.82 5.86
C VAL A 38 -3.53 5.14 6.13
N ARG A 39 -4.68 5.11 6.82
CA ARG A 39 -5.43 6.33 7.18
C ARG A 39 -4.59 7.29 8.02
N GLY A 40 -3.90 6.78 9.05
CA GLY A 40 -3.04 7.61 9.90
C GLY A 40 -1.82 8.17 9.16
N GLU A 41 -1.25 7.41 8.23
CA GLU A 41 -0.11 7.84 7.42
C GLU A 41 -0.47 8.94 6.42
N HIS A 42 -1.65 8.88 5.80
CA HIS A 42 -2.15 9.96 4.93
C HIS A 42 -2.28 11.28 5.68
N GLU A 43 -2.79 11.26 6.92
CA GLU A 43 -2.87 12.48 7.74
C GLU A 43 -1.50 13.10 7.99
N ILE A 44 -0.48 12.27 8.23
CA ILE A 44 0.91 12.71 8.42
C ILE A 44 1.47 13.29 7.12
N GLN A 45 1.32 12.61 5.98
CA GLN A 45 1.79 13.11 4.69
C GLN A 45 1.15 14.46 4.33
N GLN A 46 -0.16 14.61 4.53
CA GLN A 46 -0.87 15.87 4.28
C GLN A 46 -0.39 16.98 5.23
N ARG A 47 -0.06 16.65 6.48
CA ARG A 47 0.53 17.61 7.43
C ARG A 47 1.91 18.06 6.95
N LEU A 48 2.78 17.14 6.53
CA LEU A 48 4.11 17.46 6.01
C LEU A 48 4.04 18.33 4.75
N LEU A 49 3.11 18.05 3.82
CA LEU A 49 2.87 18.91 2.65
C LEU A 49 2.48 20.34 3.06
N ARG A 50 1.55 20.49 4.01
CA ARG A 50 1.14 21.82 4.51
C ARG A 50 2.28 22.55 5.20
N SER A 51 3.04 21.85 6.03
CA SER A 51 4.21 22.43 6.71
C SER A 51 5.29 22.85 5.73
N LEU A 52 5.59 22.06 4.69
CA LEU A 52 6.53 22.43 3.65
C LEU A 52 6.06 23.67 2.87
N ALA A 53 4.76 23.75 2.55
CA ALA A 53 4.18 24.92 1.91
C ALA A 53 4.32 26.20 2.76
N ALA A 54 4.13 26.10 4.08
CA ALA A 54 4.31 27.24 4.98
C ALA A 54 5.76 27.72 5.03
N VAL A 55 6.72 26.79 5.20
CA VAL A 55 8.16 27.10 5.22
C VAL A 55 8.60 27.74 3.90
N LEU A 56 8.09 27.26 2.75
CA LEU A 56 8.33 27.86 1.44
C LEU A 56 7.80 29.29 1.34
N ALA A 57 6.58 29.54 1.81
CA ALA A 57 5.96 30.87 1.77
C ALA A 57 6.71 31.89 2.64
N GLU A 58 7.32 31.43 3.73
CA GLU A 58 8.14 32.26 4.63
C GLU A 58 9.57 32.50 4.09
N GLY A 59 9.99 31.79 3.04
CA GLY A 59 11.37 31.83 2.55
C GLY A 59 12.38 31.16 3.49
N SER A 60 11.91 30.29 4.38
CA SER A 60 12.69 29.56 5.37
C SER A 60 13.36 28.32 4.78
N ASP A 61 14.33 27.73 5.50
CA ASP A 61 14.99 26.49 5.05
C ASP A 61 14.01 25.30 5.02
N THR A 62 13.82 24.74 3.82
CA THR A 62 12.90 23.64 3.54
C THR A 62 13.51 22.25 3.70
N ALA A 63 14.84 22.16 3.87
CA ALA A 63 15.56 20.91 3.71
C ALA A 63 15.14 19.84 4.72
N GLU A 64 14.88 20.21 5.97
CA GLU A 64 14.41 19.27 6.99
C GLU A 64 13.00 18.73 6.68
N MET A 65 12.08 19.61 6.31
CA MET A 65 10.71 19.24 6.02
C MET A 65 10.63 18.37 4.76
N LEU A 66 11.43 18.68 3.73
CA LEU A 66 11.54 17.86 2.54
C LEU A 66 12.10 16.46 2.86
N ARG A 67 13.16 16.37 3.68
CA ARG A 67 13.69 15.07 4.14
C ARG A 67 12.64 14.26 4.89
N ALA A 68 11.85 14.90 5.74
CA ALA A 68 10.76 14.25 6.46
C ALA A 68 9.69 13.74 5.49
N LEU A 69 9.26 14.55 4.52
CA LEU A 69 8.27 14.17 3.50
C LEU A 69 8.73 12.98 2.67
N VAL A 70 9.98 12.98 2.17
CA VAL A 70 10.54 11.88 1.37
C VAL A 70 10.55 10.59 2.20
N ARG A 71 11.08 10.64 3.43
CA ARG A 71 11.16 9.47 4.32
C ARG A 71 9.79 8.89 4.64
N TYR A 72 8.83 9.74 5.02
CA TYR A 72 7.50 9.29 5.38
C TYR A 72 6.75 8.71 4.18
N SER A 73 6.82 9.35 3.01
CA SER A 73 6.21 8.81 1.80
C SER A 73 6.83 7.48 1.38
N GLY A 74 8.15 7.32 1.50
CA GLY A 74 8.81 6.04 1.24
C GLY A 74 8.29 4.91 2.14
N ARG A 75 8.16 5.17 3.45
CA ARG A 75 7.60 4.20 4.41
C ARG A 75 6.14 3.88 4.11
N HIS A 76 5.33 4.89 3.82
CA HIS A 76 3.91 4.74 3.50
C HIS A 76 3.70 3.85 2.28
N PHE A 77 4.36 4.16 1.17
CA PHE A 77 4.26 3.36 -0.05
C PHE A 77 4.71 1.92 0.18
N ALA A 78 5.77 1.69 0.96
CA ALA A 78 6.22 0.33 1.26
C ALA A 78 5.17 -0.47 2.07
N GLY A 79 4.45 0.19 2.98
CA GLY A 79 3.36 -0.42 3.75
C GLY A 79 2.18 -0.83 2.87
N GLU A 80 1.73 0.08 1.99
CA GLU A 80 0.68 -0.23 1.03
C GLU A 80 1.08 -1.33 0.06
N GLU A 81 2.31 -1.29 -0.46
CA GLU A 81 2.84 -2.32 -1.37
C GLU A 81 2.96 -3.70 -0.71
N ALA A 82 3.22 -3.76 0.60
CA ALA A 82 3.11 -5.00 1.35
C ALA A 82 1.65 -5.47 1.46
N ALA A 83 0.74 -4.59 1.87
CA ALA A 83 -0.68 -4.92 1.99
C ALA A 83 -1.31 -5.36 0.66
N MET A 84 -0.94 -4.72 -0.45
CA MET A 84 -1.37 -5.11 -1.79
C MET A 84 -0.97 -6.54 -2.13
N ARG A 85 0.30 -6.90 -1.90
CA ARG A 85 0.81 -8.26 -2.16
C ARG A 85 0.17 -9.30 -1.25
N ASP A 86 0.10 -9.02 0.05
CA ASP A 86 -0.40 -9.95 1.06
C ASP A 86 -1.89 -10.27 0.87
N HIS A 87 -2.65 -9.33 0.31
CA HIS A 87 -4.08 -9.49 0.03
C HIS A 87 -4.43 -9.68 -1.44
N ARG A 88 -3.42 -9.80 -2.32
CA ARG A 88 -3.59 -9.99 -3.78
C ARG A 88 -4.48 -8.93 -4.42
N TYR A 89 -4.17 -7.67 -4.14
CA TYR A 89 -4.93 -6.54 -4.66
C TYR A 89 -4.89 -6.50 -6.20
N PRO A 90 -6.05 -6.53 -6.90
CA PRO A 90 -6.09 -6.68 -8.36
C PRO A 90 -5.43 -5.54 -9.15
N GLU A 91 -5.40 -4.32 -8.60
CA GLU A 91 -4.84 -3.13 -9.28
C GLU A 91 -3.38 -2.83 -8.86
N GLU A 92 -2.69 -3.75 -8.19
CA GLU A 92 -1.33 -3.56 -7.65
C GLU A 92 -0.36 -2.94 -8.68
N ALA A 93 -0.34 -3.46 -9.91
CA ALA A 93 0.58 -2.99 -10.95
C ALA A 93 0.36 -1.51 -11.32
N ALA A 94 -0.91 -1.07 -11.36
CA ALA A 94 -1.26 0.32 -11.65
C ALA A 94 -0.91 1.22 -10.46
N HIS A 95 -1.22 0.80 -9.24
CA HIS A 95 -0.88 1.53 -8.01
C HIS A 95 0.64 1.73 -7.86
N LEU A 96 1.43 0.69 -8.12
CA LEU A 96 2.89 0.77 -8.14
C LEU A 96 3.43 1.78 -9.17
N ALA A 97 2.76 1.94 -10.31
CA ALA A 97 3.15 2.92 -11.32
C ALA A 97 2.94 4.36 -10.84
N GLU A 98 1.85 4.61 -10.11
CA GLU A 98 1.59 5.89 -9.46
C GLU A 98 2.64 6.18 -8.38
N HIS A 99 2.97 5.19 -7.54
CA HIS A 99 4.05 5.35 -6.54
C HIS A 99 5.40 5.68 -7.19
N ARG A 100 5.76 5.02 -8.31
CA ARG A 100 7.00 5.35 -9.04
C ARG A 100 7.01 6.82 -9.49
N THR A 101 5.88 7.32 -9.98
CA THR A 101 5.72 8.72 -10.37
C THR A 101 5.90 9.67 -9.19
N LEU A 102 5.25 9.38 -8.05
CA LEU A 102 5.37 10.18 -6.83
C LEU A 102 6.80 10.17 -6.27
N ARG A 103 7.47 9.01 -6.24
CA ARG A 103 8.88 8.89 -5.82
C ARG A 103 9.80 9.74 -6.71
N ALA A 104 9.60 9.70 -8.03
CA ALA A 104 10.40 10.52 -8.94
C ALA A 104 10.18 12.03 -8.70
N GLN A 105 8.94 12.46 -8.44
CA GLN A 105 8.65 13.86 -8.09
C GLN A 105 9.30 14.26 -6.77
N LEU A 106 9.25 13.40 -5.75
CA LEU A 106 9.91 13.63 -4.45
C LEU A 106 11.43 13.78 -4.59
N GLU A 107 12.09 12.89 -5.35
CA GLU A 107 13.53 12.99 -5.59
C GLU A 107 13.89 14.23 -6.41
N SER A 108 13.04 14.64 -7.36
CA SER A 108 13.28 15.88 -8.13
C SER A 108 13.34 17.12 -7.25
N LEU A 109 12.55 17.19 -6.17
CA LEU A 109 12.61 18.31 -5.23
C LEU A 109 13.92 18.39 -4.45
N ARG A 110 14.65 17.27 -4.31
CA ARG A 110 15.93 17.26 -3.56
C ARG A 110 17.09 17.89 -4.32
N VAL A 111 16.95 18.03 -5.64
CA VAL A 111 18.01 18.53 -6.53
C VAL A 111 17.71 19.93 -7.09
N ILE A 112 16.46 20.38 -7.02
CA ILE A 112 16.07 21.72 -7.44
C ILE A 112 16.34 22.69 -6.29
N ASP A 113 16.88 23.87 -6.61
CA ASP A 113 17.09 24.94 -5.63
C ASP A 113 15.73 25.44 -5.08
N PRO A 114 15.49 25.37 -3.76
CA PRO A 114 14.22 25.75 -3.14
C PRO A 114 13.84 27.23 -3.28
N SER A 115 14.79 28.09 -3.66
CA SER A 115 14.54 29.53 -3.91
C SER A 115 13.96 29.82 -5.31
N THR A 116 13.88 28.81 -6.18
CA THR A 116 13.50 29.00 -7.59
C THR A 116 12.02 28.75 -7.87
N GLU A 117 11.48 29.42 -8.90
CA GLU A 117 10.13 29.15 -9.40
C GLU A 117 9.95 27.69 -9.87
N ALA A 118 11.04 27.06 -10.35
CA ALA A 118 11.04 25.66 -10.73
C ALA A 118 10.74 24.74 -9.54
N PHE A 119 11.23 25.06 -8.34
CA PHE A 119 10.90 24.31 -7.12
C PHE A 119 9.43 24.47 -6.77
N VAL A 120 8.92 25.70 -6.78
CA VAL A 120 7.50 25.99 -6.49
C VAL A 120 6.59 25.22 -7.43
N ALA A 121 6.89 25.22 -8.74
CA ALA A 121 6.14 24.46 -9.74
C ALA A 121 6.22 22.94 -9.52
N ALA A 122 7.42 22.42 -9.23
CA ALA A 122 7.62 21.00 -8.94
C ALA A 122 6.86 20.55 -7.67
N PHE A 123 6.87 21.38 -6.63
CA PHE A 123 6.17 21.14 -5.38
C PHE A 123 4.65 21.19 -5.58
N ALA A 124 4.13 22.18 -6.31
CA ALA A 124 2.70 22.26 -6.63
C ALA A 124 2.22 21.03 -7.40
N ARG A 125 3.02 20.55 -8.37
CA ARG A 125 2.75 19.31 -9.10
C ARG A 125 2.74 18.09 -8.18
N LEU A 126 3.75 17.92 -7.32
CA LEU A 126 3.79 16.84 -6.33
C LEU A 126 2.55 16.86 -5.43
N ALA A 127 2.21 18.03 -4.89
CA ALA A 127 1.08 18.17 -3.99
C ALA A 127 -0.26 17.84 -4.68
N ALA A 128 -0.41 18.20 -5.97
CA ALA A 128 -1.58 17.81 -6.76
C ALA A 128 -1.61 16.30 -7.02
N THR A 129 -0.49 15.71 -7.46
CA THR A 129 -0.39 14.27 -7.73
C THR A 129 -0.66 13.44 -6.48
N LEU A 130 -0.09 13.81 -5.32
CA LEU A 130 -0.29 13.06 -4.08
C LEU A 130 -1.75 13.13 -3.60
N ARG A 131 -2.41 14.30 -3.70
CA ARG A 131 -3.83 14.42 -3.33
C ARG A 131 -4.72 13.58 -4.24
N ALA A 132 -4.46 13.57 -5.54
CA ALA A 132 -5.21 12.76 -6.50
C ALA A 132 -5.02 11.25 -6.23
N HIS A 133 -3.79 10.84 -5.91
CA HIS A 133 -3.46 9.47 -5.54
C HIS A 133 -4.24 8.99 -4.31
N VAL A 134 -4.18 9.77 -3.21
CA VAL A 134 -4.91 9.47 -1.96
C VAL A 134 -6.43 9.39 -2.19
N ALA A 135 -6.98 10.34 -2.95
CA ALA A 135 -8.42 10.34 -3.26
C ALA A 135 -8.85 9.26 -4.26
N GLY A 136 -7.88 8.67 -4.98
CA GLY A 136 -8.11 7.74 -6.08
C GLY A 136 -7.65 6.33 -5.73
N ALA A 137 -6.37 6.04 -5.97
CA ALA A 137 -5.79 4.72 -5.80
C ALA A 137 -5.90 4.22 -4.36
N ASP A 138 -5.50 5.04 -3.38
CA ASP A 138 -5.47 4.61 -1.98
C ASP A 138 -6.89 4.41 -1.43
N ALA A 139 -7.86 5.23 -1.87
CA ALA A 139 -9.26 5.03 -1.52
C ALA A 139 -9.81 3.67 -2.04
N ARG A 140 -9.40 3.24 -3.23
CA ARG A 140 -9.77 1.92 -3.78
C ARG A 140 -9.08 0.79 -3.01
N LEU A 141 -7.80 0.95 -2.66
CA LEU A 141 -7.06 0.00 -1.83
C LEU A 141 -7.72 -0.14 -0.45
N LEU A 142 -8.04 0.97 0.22
CA LEU A 142 -8.72 0.96 1.52
C LEU A 142 -10.06 0.25 1.44
N THR A 143 -10.88 0.53 0.42
CA THR A 143 -12.17 -0.16 0.22
C THR A 143 -11.98 -1.67 0.05
N PHE A 144 -10.94 -2.08 -0.69
CA PHE A 144 -10.60 -3.49 -0.86
C PHE A 144 -10.18 -4.15 0.45
N LEU A 145 -9.30 -3.51 1.22
CA LEU A 145 -8.82 -4.01 2.51
C LEU A 145 -9.94 -4.07 3.57
N GLU A 146 -10.84 -3.09 3.59
CA GLU A 146 -12.02 -3.10 4.47
C GLU A 146 -12.92 -4.30 4.18
N ARG A 147 -13.16 -4.61 2.90
CA ARG A 147 -13.89 -5.82 2.50
C ARG A 147 -13.16 -7.08 2.92
N ALA A 148 -11.84 -7.15 2.72
CA ALA A 148 -11.02 -8.28 3.14
C ALA A 148 -11.05 -8.49 4.67
N GLY A 149 -11.06 -7.41 5.45
CA GLY A 149 -11.17 -7.43 6.91
C GLY A 149 -12.58 -7.70 7.45
N ALA A 150 -13.62 -7.42 6.66
CA ALA A 150 -15.02 -7.61 7.03
C ALA A 150 -15.62 -8.95 6.57
N ALA A 151 -15.07 -9.56 5.50
CA ALA A 151 -15.55 -10.82 4.94
C ALA A 151 -15.77 -11.85 6.05
N ARG A 152 -16.90 -12.56 6.05
CA ARG A 152 -17.15 -13.68 6.98
C ARG A 152 -16.94 -15.01 6.26
N CYS A 153 -16.86 -16.10 7.04
CA CYS A 153 -16.83 -17.44 6.44
C CYS A 153 -18.19 -17.65 5.72
N GLY A 154 -18.18 -17.85 4.39
CA GLY A 154 -19.39 -18.05 3.58
C GLY A 154 -19.65 -17.03 2.46
N ASP A 155 -18.96 -15.88 2.43
CA ASP A 155 -19.20 -14.82 1.42
C ASP A 155 -18.43 -14.99 0.10
N LEU A 156 -17.62 -16.05 -0.04
CA LEU A 156 -16.93 -16.38 -1.29
C LEU A 156 -17.64 -17.56 -1.96
N PRO A 157 -17.96 -17.48 -3.27
CA PRO A 157 -18.58 -18.58 -3.98
C PRO A 157 -17.66 -19.80 -3.88
N SER A 158 -18.14 -20.79 -3.14
CA SER A 158 -17.52 -22.10 -3.03
C SER A 158 -18.04 -22.94 -4.20
N GLY A 159 -17.38 -22.85 -5.35
CA GLY A 159 -17.69 -23.71 -6.48
C GLY A 159 -16.70 -23.53 -7.63
N PRO A 160 -16.24 -24.63 -8.27
CA PRO A 160 -15.55 -24.51 -9.54
C PRO A 160 -16.52 -23.95 -10.59
N LEU A 161 -16.01 -23.10 -11.48
CA LEU A 161 -16.71 -22.78 -12.72
C LEU A 161 -16.77 -24.07 -13.56
N SER A 162 -17.84 -24.85 -13.39
CA SER A 162 -18.16 -25.92 -14.32
C SER A 162 -18.61 -25.30 -15.63
N GLY A 163 -17.83 -25.54 -16.69
CA GLY A 163 -18.31 -25.48 -18.07
C GLY A 163 -19.10 -26.72 -18.45
#